data_AF-F4N4V9-F1
#
_entry.id   AF-F4N4V9-F1
#
_cell.length_a   1.000
_cell.length_b   1.000
_cell.length_c   1.000
_cell.angle_alpha   90.00
_cell.angle_beta   90.00
_cell.angle_gamma   90.00
#
_symmetry.space_group_name_H-M   'P 1'
#
loop_
_entity.id
_entity.type
_entity.pdbx_description
1 polymer ?
#
loop_
_entity_poly.entity_id
_entity_poly.type
_entity_poly.pdbx_seq_one_letter_code
_entity_poly.pdbx_strand_id
1 'polypeptide(L)'
;MLLKNSVSIEHVQEHRLRLTSRLQVVELVDTNISTFFTSQLSAHRDPERALQEAGCCKAFSDDFIEFLDQNMMLYPFPPMPIILMPTWPPKPLIKN
;
A
#
# COMPACT_ATOMS: atom_id res chain seq x y z
N MET A 1 -0.82 -2.96 -4.19
CA MET A 1 -1.39 -1.84 -3.38
C MET A 1 -0.29 -0.84 -3.05
N LEU A 2 -0.60 0.40 -2.64
CA LEU A 2 0.43 1.39 -2.25
C LEU A 2 0.33 1.73 -0.76
N LEU A 3 1.44 2.12 -0.14
CA LEU A 3 1.42 2.71 1.19
C LEU A 3 0.59 4.01 1.19
N LYS A 4 -0.16 4.25 2.27
CA LYS A 4 -0.87 5.50 2.47
C LYS A 4 0.12 6.68 2.45
N ASN A 5 -0.26 7.79 1.82
CA ASN A 5 0.60 8.99 1.74
C ASN A 5 0.95 9.58 3.12
N SER A 6 0.15 9.28 4.14
CA SER A 6 0.39 9.68 5.52
C SER A 6 1.39 8.81 6.27
N VAL A 7 1.86 7.70 5.66
CA VAL A 7 2.86 6.82 6.26
C VAL A 7 4.24 7.42 6.00
N SER A 8 5.04 7.59 7.04
CA SER A 8 6.47 7.85 6.98
C SER A 8 7.21 6.55 7.27
N ILE A 9 8.30 6.33 6.54
CA ILE A 9 9.12 5.13 6.65
C ILE A 9 10.42 5.55 7.30
N GLU A 10 10.71 4.97 8.47
CA GLU A 10 11.90 5.27 9.25
C GLU A 10 12.69 3.99 9.44
N HIS A 11 13.95 4.01 9.03
CA HIS A 11 14.91 2.97 9.38
C HIS A 11 15.54 3.34 10.73
N VAL A 12 15.22 2.56 11.77
CA VAL A 12 15.68 2.86 13.12
C VAL A 12 17.01 2.16 13.38
N GLN A 13 17.11 0.88 13.01
CA GLN A 13 18.27 0.00 13.20
C GLN A 13 18.24 -1.14 12.18
N GLU A 14 19.37 -1.84 12.02
CA GLU A 14 19.42 -3.10 11.25
C GLU A 14 18.34 -4.06 11.75
N HIS A 15 17.60 -4.68 10.84
CA HIS A 15 16.46 -5.57 11.12
C HIS A 15 15.21 -4.91 11.74
N ARG A 16 15.15 -3.58 11.85
CA ARG A 16 14.00 -2.88 12.43
C ARG A 16 13.49 -1.75 11.54
N LEU A 17 12.24 -1.90 11.09
CA LEU A 17 11.53 -0.92 10.28
C LEU A 17 10.40 -0.28 11.09
N ARG A 18 10.36 1.05 11.13
CA ARG A 18 9.27 1.80 11.76
C ARG A 18 8.43 2.48 10.69
N LEU A 19 7.12 2.23 10.76
CA LEU A 19 6.12 2.80 9.86
C LEU A 19 5.19 3.69 10.69
N THR A 20 5.26 4.98 10.44
CA THR A 20 4.50 5.99 11.18
C THR A 20 3.39 6.54 10.31
N SER A 21 2.14 6.27 10.63
CA SER A 21 0.99 6.94 10.02
C SER A 21 0.45 8.05 10.93
N ARG A 22 -0.50 8.85 10.43
CA ARG A 22 -1.22 9.84 11.25
C ARG A 22 -1.97 9.23 12.45
N LEU A 23 -2.37 7.96 12.36
CA LEU A 23 -3.24 7.33 13.35
C LEU A 23 -2.45 6.41 14.31
N GLN A 24 -1.31 5.90 13.86
CA GLN A 24 -0.53 4.93 14.62
C GLN A 24 0.90 4.81 14.13
N VAL A 25 1.76 4.37 15.03
CA VAL A 25 3.14 3.97 14.78
C VAL A 25 3.20 2.46 14.95
N VAL A 26 3.73 1.76 13.95
CA VAL A 26 3.95 0.31 14.02
C VAL A 26 5.40 0.03 13.73
N GLU A 27 5.95 -0.98 14.40
CA GLU A 27 7.34 -1.40 14.26
C GLU A 27 7.37 -2.87 13.86
N LEU A 28 8.17 -3.15 12.84
CA LEU A 28 8.43 -4.50 12.38
C LEU A 28 9.90 -4.82 12.68
N VAL A 29 10.13 -5.96 13.34
CA VAL A 29 11.45 -6.49 13.62
C VAL A 29 11.58 -7.81 12.87
N ASP A 30 12.46 -7.86 11.88
CA ASP A 30 12.71 -9.05 11.08
C ASP A 30 14.13 -9.05 10.51
N THR A 31 14.82 -10.18 10.60
CA THR A 31 16.20 -10.33 10.13
C THR A 31 16.37 -10.15 8.62
N ASN A 32 15.30 -10.32 7.85
CA ASN A 32 15.28 -10.16 6.40
C ASN A 32 15.09 -8.70 5.95
N ILE A 33 14.85 -7.77 6.88
CA ILE A 33 14.82 -6.34 6.57
C ILE A 33 16.24 -5.88 6.23
N SER A 34 16.43 -5.46 4.99
CA SER A 34 17.70 -4.92 4.49
C SER A 34 17.60 -3.41 4.20
N THR A 35 18.73 -2.72 4.23
CA THR A 35 18.82 -1.30 3.86
C THR A 35 18.37 -1.05 2.42
N PHE A 36 18.60 -2.01 1.52
CA PHE A 36 18.17 -1.91 0.13
C PHE A 36 16.64 -1.97 0.00
N PHE A 37 16.00 -2.94 0.69
CA PHE A 37 14.54 -3.03 0.74
C PHE A 37 13.89 -1.75 1.26
N THR A 38 14.36 -1.23 2.41
CA THR A 38 13.80 -0.01 3.01
C THR A 38 13.97 1.22 2.12
N SER A 39 15.07 1.28 1.35
CA SER A 39 15.30 2.33 0.36
C SER A 39 14.29 2.24 -0.80
N GLN A 40 14.07 1.04 -1.35
CA GLN A 40 13.09 0.85 -2.42
C GLN A 40 11.65 1.12 -1.97
N LEU A 41 11.32 0.69 -0.76
CA LEU A 41 9.99 0.92 -0.17
C LEU A 41 9.72 2.42 -0.01
N SER A 42 10.73 3.18 0.40
CA SER A 42 10.65 4.65 0.54
C SER A 42 10.51 5.35 -0.80
N ALA A 43 11.24 4.88 -1.82
CA ALA A 43 11.24 5.47 -3.16
C ALA A 43 9.93 5.21 -3.91
N HIS A 44 9.44 3.98 -3.89
CA HIS A 44 8.30 3.57 -4.71
C HIS A 44 6.95 3.70 -4.01
N ARG A 45 6.93 3.67 -2.68
CA ARG A 45 5.69 3.55 -1.87
C ARG A 45 4.84 2.32 -2.25
N ASP A 46 5.42 1.38 -2.98
CA ASP A 46 4.82 0.13 -3.42
C ASP A 46 5.56 -1.03 -2.72
N PRO A 47 4.94 -1.64 -1.69
CA PRO A 47 5.51 -2.75 -0.96
C PRO A 47 5.87 -3.95 -1.83
N GLU A 48 4.97 -4.33 -2.74
CA GLU A 48 5.12 -5.53 -3.56
C GLU A 48 6.31 -5.35 -4.52
N ARG A 49 6.39 -4.17 -5.15
CA ARG A 49 7.52 -3.82 -6.00
C ARG A 49 8.83 -3.76 -5.22
N ALA A 50 8.84 -3.15 -4.04
CA ALA A 50 10.06 -3.03 -3.22
C ALA A 50 10.58 -4.41 -2.77
N LEU A 51 9.67 -5.32 -2.37
CA LEU A 51 10.01 -6.70 -2.02
C LEU A 51 10.63 -7.46 -3.21
N GLN A 52 10.04 -7.32 -4.39
CA GLN A 52 10.53 -7.96 -5.62
C GLN A 52 11.91 -7.43 -6.02
N GLU A 53 12.09 -6.10 -6.05
CA GLU A 53 13.36 -5.49 -6.44
C GLU A 53 14.46 -5.80 -5.42
N ALA A 54 14.13 -5.87 -4.13
CA ALA A 54 15.08 -6.22 -3.08
C ALA A 54 15.43 -7.72 -3.03
N GLY A 55 14.75 -8.57 -3.80
CA GLY A 55 14.98 -10.01 -3.79
C GLY A 55 14.62 -10.68 -2.46
N CYS A 56 13.63 -10.14 -1.75
CA CYS A 56 13.18 -10.68 -0.48
C CYS A 56 12.61 -12.10 -0.63
N CYS A 57 12.76 -12.95 0.39
CA CYS A 57 12.21 -14.29 0.36
C CYS A 57 10.67 -14.26 0.42
N LYS A 58 10.03 -15.30 -0.12
CA LYS A 58 8.56 -15.37 -0.22
C LYS A 58 7.85 -15.32 1.13
N ALA A 59 8.37 -16.02 2.14
CA ALA A 59 7.79 -16.03 3.48
C ALA A 59 7.74 -14.62 4.07
N PHE A 60 8.87 -13.92 4.12
CA PHE A 60 8.92 -12.53 4.58
C PHE A 60 8.03 -11.60 3.74
N SER A 61 7.97 -11.79 2.42
CA SER A 61 7.13 -10.98 1.54
C SER A 61 5.64 -11.14 1.88
N ASP A 62 5.18 -12.38 2.06
CA ASP A 62 3.79 -12.67 2.40
C ASP A 62 3.46 -12.10 3.81
N ASP A 63 4.33 -12.32 4.80
CA ASP A 63 4.18 -11.82 6.18
C ASP A 63 4.18 -10.28 6.23
N PHE A 64 5.02 -9.62 5.44
CA PHE A 64 5.09 -8.16 5.38
C PHE A 64 3.81 -7.54 4.81
N ILE A 65 3.27 -8.12 3.74
CA ILE A 65 2.03 -7.65 3.13
C ILE A 65 0.86 -7.83 4.11
N GLU A 66 0.77 -8.98 4.76
CA GLU A 66 -0.24 -9.22 5.80
C GLU A 66 -0.11 -8.21 6.95
N PHE A 67 1.10 -7.96 7.44
CA PHE A 67 1.37 -6.97 8.47
C PHE A 67 0.87 -5.57 8.07
N LEU A 68 1.13 -5.13 6.84
CA LEU A 68 0.66 -3.82 6.36
C LEU A 68 -0.87 -3.74 6.26
N ASP A 69 -1.52 -4.84 5.86
CA ASP A 69 -2.98 -4.91 5.73
C ASP A 69 -3.67 -4.89 7.10
N GLN A 70 -3.20 -5.72 8.04
CA GLN A 70 -3.70 -5.77 9.43
C GLN A 70 -3.57 -4.41 10.13
N ASN A 71 -2.50 -3.67 9.83
CA ASN A 71 -2.26 -2.33 10.35
C ASN A 71 -2.87 -1.23 9.47
N MET A 72 -3.70 -1.56 8.48
CA MET A 72 -4.38 -0.62 7.60
C MET A 72 -3.42 0.44 7.02
N MET A 73 -2.19 0.06 6.67
CA MET A 73 -1.15 0.96 6.15
C MET A 73 -1.20 1.14 4.64
N LEU A 74 -2.01 0.33 3.95
CA LEU A 74 -2.17 0.35 2.51
C LEU A 74 -3.37 1.20 2.08
N TYR A 75 -3.27 1.82 0.91
CA TYR A 75 -4.43 2.33 0.20
C TYR A 75 -5.27 1.14 -0.26
N PRO A 76 -6.52 1.00 0.24
CA PRO A 76 -7.45 0.10 -0.42
C PRO A 76 -7.67 0.69 -1.81
N PHE A 77 -7.39 -0.10 -2.85
CA PHE A 77 -8.00 0.20 -4.14
C PHE A 77 -9.51 0.11 -3.89
N PRO A 78 -10.29 1.20 -4.03
CA PRO A 78 -11.72 1.01 -4.04
C PRO A 78 -12.03 0.06 -5.19
N PRO A 79 -12.87 -0.98 -5.01
CA PRO A 79 -13.48 -1.62 -6.16
C PRO A 79 -14.09 -0.47 -6.96
N MET A 80 -13.69 -0.34 -8.21
CA MET A 80 -14.16 0.70 -9.12
C MET A 80 -15.67 0.83 -8.88
N PRO A 81 -16.20 1.98 -8.42
CA PRO A 81 -17.65 2.12 -8.42
C PRO A 81 -18.03 1.92 -9.89
N ILE A 82 -18.86 0.90 -10.16
CA ILE A 82 -19.55 0.81 -11.44
C ILE A 82 -20.35 2.10 -11.50
N ILE A 83 -19.77 3.13 -12.12
CA ILE A 83 -20.49 4.30 -12.53
C ILE A 83 -21.47 3.74 -13.55
N LEU A 84 -22.69 3.44 -13.11
CA LEU A 84 -23.85 3.41 -13.98
C LEU A 84 -23.89 4.78 -14.64
N MET A 85 -23.20 4.89 -15.78
CA MET A 85 -23.28 6.06 -16.63
C MET A 85 -24.76 6.22 -16.96
N PRO A 86 -25.40 7.36 -16.63
CA PRO A 86 -26.72 7.63 -17.15
C PRO A 86 -26.56 7.71 -18.67
N THR A 87 -27.17 6.76 -19.38
CA THR A 87 -27.19 6.76 -20.85
C THR A 87 -27.89 8.03 -21.31
N TRP A 88 -27.10 9.01 -21.73
CA TRP A 88 -27.53 10.12 -22.57
C TRP A 88 -27.56 9.64 -24.04
N PRO A 89 -28.42 10.23 -24.90
CA PRO A 89 -29.14 11.49 -24.71
C PRO A 89 -30.59 11.31 -24.18
N PRO A 90 -31.23 12.40 -23.67
CA PRO A 90 -32.60 12.35 -23.18
C PRO A 90 -33.60 12.13 -24.34
N LYS A 91 -34.61 11.27 -24.11
CA LYS A 91 -35.75 11.11 -25.03
C LYS A 91 -36.56 12.41 -25.11
N PRO A 92 -36.96 12.87 -26.31
CA PRO A 92 -37.87 14.00 -26.44
C PRO A 92 -39.26 13.65 -25.90
N LEU A 93 -39.78 14.50 -25.01
CA LEU A 93 -41.17 14.50 -24.57
C LEU A 93 -42.06 14.97 -25.73
N ILE A 94 -42.70 14.02 -26.41
CA ILE A 94 -43.80 14.30 -27.33
C ILE A 94 -45.01 14.68 -26.46
N LYS A 95 -45.45 15.95 -26.54
CA LYS A 95 -46.75 16.38 -26.02
C LYS A 95 -47.82 16.04 -27.07
N ASN A 96 -48.88 15.37 -26.62
CA ASN A 96 -50.12 15.17 -27.38
C ASN A 96 -50.83 16.51 -27.64
#